data_AF-A0A923SZL7-F1
#
_entry.id   AF-A0A923SZL7-F1
#
_cell.length_a   1.000
_cell.length_b   1.000
_cell.length_c   1.000
_cell.angle_alpha   90.00
_cell.angle_beta   90.00
_cell.angle_gamma   90.00
#
_symmetry.space_group_name_H-M   'P 1'
#
loop_
_entity.id
_entity.type
_entity.pdbx_description
1 polymer ?
#
loop_
_entity_poly.entity_id
_entity_poly.type
_entity_poly.pdbx_seq_one_letter_code
_entity_poly.pdbx_strand_id
1 'polypeptide(L)'
;MPSTTCVPATSMARPCSSAATRQPKRSTGQAAEQGIAEGLCLPESRNGRGDMQQQLIAGHGPGQWPDRLPGLLAALVLALLLSVLAAPAARAMAPDYALLEEALLQNVRDGYIDYDGLAGNPKFARFVSDLATAEVPTERSEALAYYINAYNAFAIQAVLQGKAPDSAFGRRRFFRSLKFTLGGGRLTLEEIEQQRLQPFGDPRTHLALARAALSGPRLSSHAYLPATLDAQLDVAASRFVNDVSRNRFDIAARTAFLSPLFDWHHADFEAATGSVPGWLARHVADPASRAALLEGRLALRYLDFDWDLNGSYTGTARP
;
A
#
# COMPACT_ATOMS: atom_id res chain seq x y z
N MET A 1 -63.90 -27.99 9.66
CA MET A 1 -64.02 -28.47 8.26
C MET A 1 -62.65 -28.29 7.61
N PRO A 2 -61.94 -29.37 7.25
CA PRO A 2 -60.68 -29.28 6.52
C PRO A 2 -60.92 -29.34 5.01
N SER A 3 -60.27 -28.47 4.24
CA SER A 3 -60.22 -28.56 2.78
C SER A 3 -58.83 -29.01 2.35
N THR A 4 -58.77 -30.17 1.72
CA THR A 4 -57.55 -30.93 1.41
C THR A 4 -57.22 -30.83 -0.08
N THR A 5 -55.93 -30.97 -0.43
CA THR A 5 -55.42 -31.33 -1.79
C THR A 5 -55.64 -30.31 -2.94
N CYS A 6 -54.87 -30.30 -4.03
CA CYS A 6 -53.81 -31.22 -4.48
C CYS A 6 -52.71 -30.52 -5.32
N VAL A 7 -51.54 -31.15 -5.40
CA VAL A 7 -50.49 -30.89 -6.42
C VAL A 7 -50.62 -31.95 -7.52
N PRO A 8 -50.24 -31.65 -8.78
CA PRO A 8 -49.67 -32.67 -9.64
C PRO A 8 -48.24 -32.30 -10.10
N ALA A 9 -47.38 -33.31 -10.20
CA ALA A 9 -46.02 -33.20 -10.71
C ALA A 9 -45.77 -34.31 -11.75
N THR A 10 -45.28 -33.93 -12.93
CA THR A 10 -44.78 -34.82 -14.00
C THR A 10 -44.13 -33.95 -15.10
N SER A 11 -43.20 -34.41 -15.94
CA SER A 11 -42.10 -35.38 -15.78
C SER A 11 -41.22 -35.35 -17.06
N MET A 12 -39.89 -35.49 -16.90
CA MET A 12 -38.90 -36.05 -17.84
C MET A 12 -38.97 -35.80 -19.36
N ALA A 13 -37.84 -35.34 -19.93
CA ALA A 13 -37.06 -36.13 -20.90
C ALA A 13 -35.60 -35.63 -21.09
N ARG A 14 -34.64 -36.56 -20.94
CA ARG A 14 -33.28 -36.61 -21.54
C ARG A 14 -33.32 -37.75 -22.62
N PRO A 15 -32.30 -38.07 -23.48
CA PRO A 15 -30.86 -37.97 -23.23
C PRO A 15 -29.90 -37.78 -24.46
N CYS A 16 -28.57 -37.89 -24.20
CA CYS A 16 -27.45 -38.15 -25.15
C CYS A 16 -27.15 -37.07 -26.22
N SER A 17 -25.92 -36.78 -26.68
CA SER A 17 -24.56 -37.26 -26.40
C SER A 17 -23.55 -36.16 -26.88
N SER A 18 -22.22 -36.20 -26.76
CA SER A 18 -21.27 -37.21 -26.26
C SER A 18 -19.97 -36.56 -25.71
N ALA A 19 -19.14 -37.35 -25.03
CA ALA A 19 -17.81 -37.05 -24.51
C ALA A 19 -16.69 -36.82 -25.56
N ALA A 20 -15.69 -36.00 -25.21
CA ALA A 20 -14.33 -36.04 -25.80
C ALA A 20 -13.27 -35.33 -24.92
N THR A 21 -12.73 -36.01 -23.90
CA THR A 21 -11.47 -35.61 -23.25
C THR A 21 -10.29 -36.15 -24.05
N ARG A 22 -9.29 -35.34 -24.40
CA ARG A 22 -7.96 -35.85 -24.84
C ARG A 22 -6.79 -35.06 -24.25
N GLN A 23 -5.95 -35.80 -23.55
CA GLN A 23 -4.60 -35.43 -23.11
C GLN A 23 -3.59 -35.49 -24.27
N PRO A 24 -2.36 -34.96 -24.09
CA PRO A 24 -1.35 -34.88 -25.15
C PRO A 24 -0.71 -36.24 -25.46
N LYS A 25 -0.34 -36.47 -26.73
CA LYS A 25 0.56 -37.56 -27.11
C LYS A 25 2.00 -37.04 -27.21
N ARG A 26 2.87 -37.53 -26.32
CA ARG A 26 4.30 -37.68 -26.62
C ARG A 26 4.47 -38.85 -27.60
N SER A 27 5.41 -38.74 -28.53
CA SER A 27 5.90 -39.87 -29.33
C SER A 27 7.32 -40.23 -28.91
N THR A 28 7.54 -41.48 -28.54
CA THR A 28 8.83 -42.11 -28.24
C THR A 28 9.32 -42.97 -29.40
N GLY A 29 10.65 -43.11 -29.52
CA GLY A 29 11.39 -43.89 -30.52
C GLY A 29 12.70 -43.15 -30.80
N GLN A 30 13.86 -43.47 -30.22
CA GLN A 30 14.65 -44.72 -30.29
C GLN A 30 14.85 -45.18 -31.75
N ALA A 31 16.07 -45.50 -32.21
CA ALA A 31 17.28 -45.90 -31.46
C ALA A 31 18.61 -45.48 -32.13
N ALA A 32 19.71 -45.69 -31.39
CA ALA A 32 21.06 -46.12 -31.85
C ALA A 32 21.89 -45.15 -32.73
N GLU A 33 23.24 -45.08 -32.66
CA GLU A 33 24.26 -45.89 -31.94
C GLU A 33 25.53 -45.00 -31.72
N GLN A 34 26.13 -44.98 -30.52
CA GLN A 34 27.45 -45.54 -30.14
C GLN A 34 28.75 -44.82 -30.60
N GLY A 35 29.79 -44.82 -29.73
CA GLY A 35 31.15 -44.33 -29.99
C GLY A 35 31.63 -43.24 -29.00
N ILE A 36 31.93 -43.54 -27.72
CA ILE A 36 33.26 -43.99 -27.20
C ILE A 36 34.32 -42.87 -27.34
N ALA A 37 34.51 -42.07 -26.27
CA ALA A 37 35.61 -42.10 -25.29
C ALA A 37 36.88 -41.36 -25.77
N GLU A 38 37.19 -40.19 -25.19
CA GLU A 38 38.16 -39.98 -24.09
C GLU A 38 39.63 -40.24 -24.46
N GLY A 39 40.48 -39.23 -24.22
CA GLY A 39 41.93 -39.33 -24.41
C GLY A 39 42.63 -37.96 -24.41
N LEU A 40 43.02 -37.47 -23.23
CA LEU A 40 43.94 -36.32 -23.12
C LEU A 40 45.34 -36.69 -23.65
N CYS A 41 46.06 -35.73 -24.24
CA CYS A 41 47.32 -35.20 -23.68
C CYS A 41 48.05 -34.20 -24.61
N LEU A 42 48.74 -33.24 -23.98
CA LEU A 42 49.82 -32.40 -24.54
C LEU A 42 51.16 -33.22 -24.50
N PRO A 43 52.37 -32.75 -24.93
CA PRO A 43 52.78 -31.39 -25.36
C PRO A 43 53.82 -31.32 -26.53
N GLU A 44 54.42 -30.13 -26.69
CA GLU A 44 55.81 -29.82 -27.13
C GLU A 44 56.33 -29.94 -28.59
N SER A 45 56.69 -28.75 -29.10
CA SER A 45 57.95 -28.35 -29.79
C SER A 45 58.56 -29.19 -30.94
N ARG A 46 58.78 -28.53 -32.09
CA ARG A 46 60.12 -28.05 -32.53
C ARG A 46 60.11 -27.29 -33.87
N ASN A 47 60.62 -26.06 -33.81
CA ASN A 47 61.68 -25.47 -34.66
C ASN A 47 61.78 -25.86 -36.16
N GLY A 48 61.61 -24.88 -37.06
CA GLY A 48 61.98 -24.98 -38.48
C GLY A 48 62.28 -23.59 -39.07
N ARG A 49 63.55 -23.31 -39.40
CA ARG A 49 63.98 -22.06 -40.07
C ARG A 49 63.78 -22.14 -41.58
N GLY A 50 63.48 -21.01 -42.20
CA GLY A 50 63.53 -20.83 -43.65
C GLY A 50 63.29 -19.37 -44.05
N ASP A 51 64.36 -18.65 -44.37
CA ASP A 51 64.29 -17.30 -44.93
C ASP A 51 63.63 -17.28 -46.31
N MET A 52 62.86 -16.22 -46.62
CA MET A 52 63.06 -15.47 -47.87
C MET A 52 62.40 -14.07 -47.84
N GLN A 53 63.26 -13.08 -47.58
CA GLN A 53 63.37 -11.77 -48.22
C GLN A 53 62.15 -11.02 -48.81
N GLN A 54 62.10 -9.75 -48.38
CA GLN A 54 61.76 -8.54 -49.17
C GLN A 54 60.31 -8.32 -49.62
N GLN A 55 59.67 -7.30 -49.02
CA GLN A 55 59.22 -6.13 -49.79
C GLN A 55 59.04 -4.86 -48.94
N LEU A 56 59.76 -3.82 -49.37
CA LEU A 56 59.38 -2.39 -49.39
C LEU A 56 59.11 -1.64 -48.06
N ILE A 57 60.16 -0.94 -47.62
CA ILE A 57 60.06 0.26 -46.79
C ILE A 57 59.68 1.45 -47.69
N ALA A 58 58.55 2.11 -47.43
CA ALA A 58 58.21 3.41 -48.00
C ALA A 58 58.15 4.47 -46.88
N GLY A 59 59.04 5.46 -46.96
CA GLY A 59 59.22 6.44 -45.88
C GLY A 59 58.02 7.38 -45.72
N HIS A 60 57.75 7.79 -44.48
CA HIS A 60 56.85 8.88 -44.14
C HIS A 60 57.65 9.97 -43.41
N GLY A 61 57.63 11.20 -43.95
CA GLY A 61 58.26 12.36 -43.33
C GLY A 61 57.42 12.93 -42.18
N PRO A 62 58.01 13.77 -41.31
CA PRO A 62 57.30 14.35 -40.17
C PRO A 62 56.44 15.56 -40.58
N GLY A 63 55.26 15.71 -39.96
CA GLY A 63 54.64 17.03 -39.80
C GLY A 63 53.36 17.35 -40.59
N GLN A 64 52.38 16.44 -40.68
CA GLN A 64 50.99 16.83 -40.97
C GLN A 64 50.05 16.29 -39.90
N TRP A 65 49.61 17.16 -39.00
CA TRP A 65 48.47 16.89 -38.12
C TRP A 65 47.17 17.16 -38.90
N PRO A 66 46.17 16.27 -38.87
CA PRO A 66 44.94 16.49 -39.63
C PRO A 66 44.09 17.62 -39.04
N ASP A 67 43.59 18.52 -39.90
CA ASP A 67 42.80 19.73 -39.55
C ASP A 67 41.45 19.48 -38.82
N ARG A 68 41.16 18.24 -38.43
CA ARG A 68 39.90 17.83 -37.78
C ARG A 68 39.96 17.79 -36.25
N LEU A 69 41.16 17.99 -35.66
CA LEU A 69 41.37 18.00 -34.21
C LEU A 69 40.47 19.01 -33.45
N PRO A 70 40.24 20.26 -33.93
CA PRO A 70 39.37 21.21 -33.23
C PRO A 70 37.91 20.73 -33.15
N GLY A 71 37.40 20.13 -34.23
CA GLY A 71 36.02 19.63 -34.29
C GLY A 71 35.79 18.41 -33.39
N LEU A 72 36.78 17.51 -33.30
CA LEU A 72 36.72 16.35 -32.40
C LEU A 72 36.77 16.76 -30.92
N LEU A 73 37.60 17.75 -30.56
CA LEU A 73 37.64 18.29 -29.20
C LEU A 73 36.35 19.03 -28.85
N ALA A 74 35.78 19.83 -29.77
CA ALA A 74 34.50 20.49 -29.56
C ALA A 74 33.34 19.49 -29.40
N ALA A 75 33.31 18.41 -30.19
CA ALA A 75 32.32 17.35 -30.07
C ALA A 75 32.45 16.58 -28.75
N LEU A 76 33.67 16.30 -28.29
CA LEU A 76 33.92 15.67 -26.98
C LEU A 76 33.50 16.58 -25.81
N VAL A 77 33.81 17.88 -25.87
CA VAL A 77 33.38 18.85 -24.85
C VAL A 77 31.85 19.00 -24.84
N LEU A 78 31.20 19.03 -26.01
CA LEU A 78 29.73 19.09 -26.10
C LEU A 78 29.07 17.80 -25.59
N ALA A 79 29.63 16.63 -25.90
CA ALA A 79 29.16 15.35 -25.36
C ALA A 79 29.34 15.25 -23.83
N LEU A 80 30.43 15.81 -23.30
CA LEU A 80 30.70 15.88 -21.86
C LEU A 80 29.78 16.90 -21.14
N LEU A 81 29.45 18.02 -21.80
CA LEU A 81 28.46 18.97 -21.27
C LEU A 81 27.03 18.39 -21.30
N LEU A 82 26.68 17.63 -22.34
CA LEU A 82 25.40 16.94 -22.44
C LEU A 82 25.26 15.80 -21.41
N SER A 83 26.34 15.07 -21.10
CA SER A 83 26.29 14.03 -20.06
C SER A 83 26.17 14.60 -18.64
N VAL A 84 26.62 15.84 -18.40
CA VAL A 84 26.42 16.55 -17.13
C VAL A 84 24.98 17.07 -16.96
N LEU A 85 24.27 17.39 -18.05
CA LEU A 85 22.83 17.72 -17.99
C LEU A 85 21.95 16.48 -17.79
N ALA A 86 22.43 15.29 -18.18
CA ALA A 86 21.76 14.02 -17.93
C ALA A 86 22.09 13.44 -16.54
N ALA A 87 21.97 14.26 -15.50
CA ALA A 87 21.84 13.73 -14.15
C ALA A 87 20.65 12.74 -14.15
N PRO A 88 20.81 11.46 -13.75
CA PRO A 88 19.68 10.58 -13.64
C PRO A 88 18.72 11.23 -12.64
N ALA A 89 17.50 11.53 -13.08
CA ALA A 89 16.44 11.91 -12.16
C ALA A 89 16.39 10.80 -11.11
N ALA A 90 16.78 11.13 -9.87
CA ALA A 90 16.82 10.16 -8.79
C ALA A 90 15.40 9.59 -8.70
N ARG A 91 15.23 8.31 -9.05
CA ARG A 91 13.92 7.67 -9.06
C ARG A 91 13.34 7.89 -7.67
N ALA A 92 12.19 8.56 -7.62
CA ALA A 92 11.60 9.02 -6.38
C ALA A 92 11.09 7.79 -5.62
N MET A 93 11.99 7.18 -4.87
CA MET A 93 11.79 5.87 -4.27
C MET A 93 10.57 5.91 -3.34
N ALA A 94 9.84 4.79 -3.27
CA ALA A 94 8.75 4.63 -2.31
C ALA A 94 9.25 5.02 -0.90
N PRO A 95 8.41 5.69 -0.08
CA PRO A 95 8.85 6.16 1.22
C PRO A 95 9.23 4.95 2.09
N ASP A 96 10.33 5.05 2.82
CA ASP A 96 10.83 3.94 3.63
C ASP A 96 9.92 3.70 4.85
N TYR A 97 9.00 2.74 4.70
CA TYR A 97 8.06 2.37 5.75
C TYR A 97 8.76 1.82 7.00
N ALA A 98 10.01 1.37 6.95
CA ALA A 98 10.75 0.96 8.16
C ALA A 98 10.97 2.16 9.11
N LEU A 99 11.16 3.36 8.58
CA LEU A 99 11.28 4.58 9.39
C LEU A 99 9.99 4.90 10.16
N LEU A 100 8.83 4.70 9.51
CA LEU A 100 7.53 4.87 10.16
C LEU A 100 7.26 3.74 11.16
N GLU A 101 7.48 2.48 10.75
CA GLU A 101 7.34 1.27 11.57
C GLU A 101 8.08 1.44 12.91
N GLU A 102 9.37 1.76 12.89
CA GLU A 102 10.16 1.92 14.10
C GLU A 102 9.70 3.10 14.97
N ALA A 103 9.30 4.22 14.35
CA ALA A 103 8.77 5.36 15.10
C ALA A 103 7.43 5.04 15.78
N LEU A 104 6.53 4.32 15.10
CA LEU A 104 5.24 3.89 15.66
C LEU A 104 5.44 2.82 16.75
N LEU A 105 6.32 1.83 16.55
CA LEU A 105 6.63 0.81 17.55
C LEU A 105 7.24 1.38 18.83
N GLN A 106 7.93 2.52 18.76
CA GLN A 106 8.46 3.21 19.94
C GLN A 106 7.38 4.01 20.68
N ASN A 107 6.49 4.69 19.96
CA ASN A 107 5.63 5.76 20.50
C ASN A 107 4.12 5.46 20.49
N VAL A 108 3.68 4.28 20.01
CA VAL A 108 2.26 3.89 19.98
C VAL A 108 2.03 2.62 20.79
N ARG A 109 1.03 2.68 21.69
CA ARG A 109 0.61 1.56 22.55
C ARG A 109 -0.92 1.48 22.53
N ASP A 110 -1.47 0.41 21.97
CA ASP A 110 -2.91 0.19 21.82
C ASP A 110 -3.69 1.38 21.17
N GLY A 111 -3.03 2.08 20.25
CA GLY A 111 -3.57 3.28 19.58
C GLY A 111 -3.52 4.58 20.41
N TYR A 112 -3.00 4.53 21.64
CA TYR A 112 -2.58 5.71 22.38
C TYR A 112 -1.19 6.16 21.87
N ILE A 113 -1.02 7.46 21.66
CA ILE A 113 0.13 8.05 20.97
C ILE A 113 0.95 8.92 21.94
N ASP A 114 2.25 8.64 22.07
CA ASP A 114 3.22 9.57 22.64
C ASP A 114 3.65 10.57 21.56
N TYR A 115 3.00 11.74 21.55
CA TYR A 115 3.28 12.80 20.59
C TYR A 115 4.61 13.51 20.90
N ASP A 116 5.02 13.62 22.16
CA ASP A 116 6.29 14.26 22.52
C ASP A 116 7.48 13.39 22.08
N GLY A 117 7.37 12.07 22.26
CA GLY A 117 8.32 11.09 21.71
C GLY A 117 8.42 11.16 20.18
N LEU A 118 7.30 11.28 19.46
CA LEU A 118 7.29 11.47 18.00
C LEU A 118 7.85 12.84 17.56
N ALA A 119 7.66 13.91 18.33
CA ALA A 119 8.27 15.22 18.05
C ALA A 119 9.80 15.22 18.16
N GLY A 120 10.36 14.32 18.98
CA GLY A 120 11.79 14.06 19.08
C GLY A 120 12.33 13.06 18.05
N ASN A 121 11.47 12.30 17.37
CA ASN A 121 11.90 11.12 16.61
C ASN A 121 12.43 11.47 15.20
N PRO A 122 13.73 11.23 14.89
CA PRO A 122 14.30 11.58 13.59
C PRO A 122 13.79 10.68 12.45
N LYS A 123 13.36 9.45 12.73
CA LYS A 123 12.82 8.53 11.72
C LYS A 123 11.43 8.99 11.27
N PHE A 124 10.58 9.41 12.21
CA PHE A 124 9.29 10.03 11.89
C PHE A 124 9.46 11.31 11.05
N ALA A 125 10.34 12.22 11.48
CA ALA A 125 10.63 13.45 10.75
C ALA A 125 11.16 13.17 9.33
N ARG A 126 12.03 12.16 9.18
CA ARG A 126 12.54 11.73 7.88
C ARG A 126 11.44 11.16 6.99
N PHE A 127 10.62 10.24 7.49
CA PHE A 127 9.50 9.66 6.75
C PHE A 127 8.53 10.73 6.22
N VAL A 128 8.15 11.69 7.07
CA VAL A 128 7.30 12.83 6.68
C VAL A 128 7.96 13.70 5.60
N SER A 129 9.29 13.85 5.62
CA SER A 129 10.01 14.54 4.55
C SER A 129 10.03 13.75 3.24
N ASP A 130 10.18 12.42 3.29
CA ASP A 130 10.25 11.56 2.09
C ASP A 130 8.89 11.52 1.35
N LEU A 131 7.77 11.56 2.08
CA LEU A 131 6.42 11.68 1.51
C LEU A 131 6.25 12.88 0.55
N ALA A 132 6.95 13.98 0.80
CA ALA A 132 6.81 15.20 -0.01
C ALA A 132 7.30 15.01 -1.46
N THR A 133 8.28 14.13 -1.68
CA THR A 133 8.94 13.91 -2.98
C THR A 133 8.79 12.50 -3.53
N ALA A 134 8.26 11.54 -2.77
CA ALA A 134 8.07 10.15 -3.19
C ALA A 134 7.18 10.03 -4.45
N GLU A 135 7.49 9.06 -5.32
CA GLU A 135 6.62 8.68 -6.44
C GLU A 135 5.29 8.15 -5.92
N VAL A 136 4.18 8.58 -6.51
CA VAL A 136 2.84 8.13 -6.12
C VAL A 136 2.58 6.77 -6.77
N PRO A 137 2.39 5.69 -6.01
CA PRO A 137 2.18 4.37 -6.59
C PRO A 137 0.86 4.27 -7.37
N THR A 138 0.85 3.49 -8.44
CA THR A 138 -0.35 3.20 -9.24
C THR A 138 -1.01 1.87 -8.87
N GLU A 139 -0.26 0.91 -8.35
CA GLU A 139 -0.79 -0.39 -7.95
C GLU A 139 -1.65 -0.27 -6.69
N ARG A 140 -2.80 -0.98 -6.67
CA ARG A 140 -3.86 -0.78 -5.66
C ARG A 140 -3.36 -0.90 -4.22
N SER A 141 -2.60 -1.94 -3.91
CA SER A 141 -2.08 -2.18 -2.56
C SER A 141 -0.99 -1.20 -2.16
N GLU A 142 -0.15 -0.78 -3.12
CA GLU A 142 0.89 0.21 -2.89
C GLU A 142 0.31 1.61 -2.64
N ALA A 143 -0.67 2.01 -3.45
CA ALA A 143 -1.37 3.28 -3.33
C ALA A 143 -2.16 3.37 -2.02
N LEU A 144 -2.92 2.32 -1.65
CA LEU A 144 -3.63 2.28 -0.38
C LEU A 144 -2.67 2.37 0.82
N ALA A 145 -1.60 1.57 0.85
CA ALA A 145 -0.58 1.63 1.89
C ALA A 145 0.05 3.04 2.00
N TYR A 146 0.42 3.63 0.85
CA TYR A 146 0.97 4.97 0.76
C TYR A 146 0.03 6.04 1.34
N TYR A 147 -1.23 6.08 0.90
CA TYR A 147 -2.17 7.11 1.36
C TYR A 147 -2.61 6.93 2.81
N ILE A 148 -2.76 5.69 3.32
CA ILE A 148 -3.06 5.44 4.75
C ILE A 148 -1.89 5.90 5.63
N ASN A 149 -0.66 5.50 5.29
CA ASN A 149 0.53 5.90 6.05
C ASN A 149 0.75 7.42 5.98
N ALA A 150 0.54 8.04 4.82
CA ALA A 150 0.63 9.50 4.65
C ALA A 150 -0.41 10.24 5.50
N TYR A 151 -1.68 9.82 5.46
CA TYR A 151 -2.73 10.40 6.30
C TYR A 151 -2.37 10.30 7.78
N ASN A 152 -1.97 9.11 8.26
CA ASN A 152 -1.65 8.88 9.66
C ASN A 152 -0.44 9.70 10.12
N ALA A 153 0.61 9.80 9.28
CA ALA A 153 1.77 10.64 9.57
C ALA A 153 1.42 12.14 9.58
N PHE A 154 0.59 12.62 8.65
CA PHE A 154 0.15 14.02 8.63
C PHE A 154 -0.84 14.36 9.75
N ALA A 155 -1.69 13.42 10.17
CA ALA A 155 -2.56 13.56 11.33
C ALA A 155 -1.74 13.74 12.62
N ILE A 156 -0.67 12.94 12.79
CA ILE A 156 0.31 13.15 13.86
C ILE A 156 0.97 14.54 13.71
N GLN A 157 1.50 14.86 12.53
CA GLN A 157 2.19 16.13 12.28
C GLN A 157 1.31 17.36 12.58
N ALA A 158 0.00 17.29 12.29
CA ALA A 158 -0.96 18.33 12.63
C ALA A 158 -1.07 18.56 14.15
N VAL A 159 -1.12 17.49 14.95
CA VAL A 159 -1.08 17.59 16.43
C VAL A 159 0.22 18.22 16.89
N LEU A 160 1.37 17.79 16.34
CA LEU A 160 2.70 18.34 16.66
C LEU A 160 2.86 19.83 16.29
N GLN A 161 2.04 20.34 15.36
CA GLN A 161 1.95 21.77 15.04
C GLN A 161 1.00 22.53 15.97
N GLY A 162 0.46 21.90 17.01
CA GLY A 162 -0.55 22.45 17.92
C GLY A 162 -1.89 22.70 17.22
N LYS A 163 -2.36 21.75 16.40
CA LYS A 163 -3.57 21.87 15.57
C LYS A 163 -4.56 20.70 15.75
N ALA A 164 -4.58 20.12 16.94
CA ALA A 164 -5.48 19.02 17.29
C ALA A 164 -6.97 19.34 16.98
N PRO A 165 -7.82 18.33 16.73
CA PRO A 165 -9.22 18.49 16.38
C PRO A 165 -10.15 18.72 17.61
N ASP A 166 -9.67 19.47 18.60
CA ASP A 166 -10.31 19.71 19.92
C ASP A 166 -11.66 20.45 19.89
N SER A 167 -12.02 21.06 18.76
CA SER A 167 -13.12 22.02 18.66
C SER A 167 -13.74 22.03 17.27
N ALA A 168 -14.90 22.67 17.08
CA ALA A 168 -15.50 22.80 15.75
C ALA A 168 -14.58 23.53 14.74
N PHE A 169 -13.84 24.54 15.20
CA PHE A 169 -12.85 25.24 14.39
C PHE A 169 -11.56 24.41 14.23
N GLY A 170 -11.07 23.77 15.30
CA GLY A 170 -9.93 22.85 15.27
C GLY A 170 -10.12 21.73 14.25
N ARG A 171 -11.28 21.04 14.27
CA ARG A 171 -11.67 20.02 13.30
C ARG A 171 -11.66 20.53 11.86
N ARG A 172 -12.30 21.67 11.58
CA ARG A 172 -12.29 22.28 10.24
C ARG A 172 -10.85 22.56 9.78
N ARG A 173 -10.00 23.07 10.68
CA ARG A 173 -8.60 23.35 10.37
C ARG A 173 -7.80 22.07 10.08
N PHE A 174 -7.88 21.10 10.98
CA PHE A 174 -7.19 19.80 10.93
C PHE A 174 -7.53 19.03 9.66
N PHE A 175 -8.83 18.82 9.37
CA PHE A 175 -9.24 18.01 8.22
C PHE A 175 -9.23 18.78 6.88
N ARG A 176 -9.58 20.07 6.86
CA ARG A 176 -9.95 20.81 5.62
C ARG A 176 -9.10 22.03 5.30
N SER A 177 -8.16 22.46 6.16
CA SER A 177 -7.39 23.69 5.92
C SER A 177 -5.88 23.50 5.97
N LEU A 178 -5.37 22.59 6.80
CA LEU A 178 -3.96 22.22 6.78
C LEU A 178 -3.65 21.41 5.51
N LYS A 179 -2.71 21.92 4.69
CA LYS A 179 -2.23 21.24 3.48
C LYS A 179 -0.80 20.76 3.67
N PHE A 180 -0.62 19.46 3.47
CA PHE A 180 0.64 18.73 3.52
C PHE A 180 1.15 18.49 2.11
N THR A 181 2.47 18.43 1.93
CA THR A 181 3.07 18.10 0.63
C THR A 181 3.15 16.58 0.50
N LEU A 182 2.58 16.03 -0.57
CA LEU A 182 2.54 14.59 -0.84
C LEU A 182 2.74 14.35 -2.34
N GLY A 183 3.81 13.65 -2.71
CA GLY A 183 4.14 13.33 -4.11
C GLY A 183 4.19 14.57 -5.02
N GLY A 184 4.80 15.65 -4.56
CA GLY A 184 4.86 16.94 -5.26
C GLY A 184 3.56 17.79 -5.24
N GLY A 185 2.42 17.20 -4.84
CA GLY A 185 1.15 17.90 -4.66
C GLY A 185 0.96 18.48 -3.25
N ARG A 186 -0.10 19.27 -3.03
CA ARG A 186 -0.50 19.78 -1.70
C ARG A 186 -1.94 19.40 -1.37
N LEU A 187 -2.14 18.51 -0.40
CA LEU A 187 -3.43 17.94 -0.02
C LEU A 187 -3.72 18.12 1.48
N THR A 188 -4.99 18.27 1.82
CA THR A 188 -5.54 18.17 3.18
C THR A 188 -5.81 16.72 3.54
N LEU A 189 -6.05 16.44 4.84
CA LEU A 189 -6.45 15.09 5.28
C LEU A 189 -7.78 14.65 4.64
N GLU A 190 -8.76 15.55 4.52
CA GLU A 190 -10.02 15.27 3.83
C GLU A 190 -9.81 14.98 2.33
N GLU A 191 -8.93 15.71 1.65
CA GLU A 191 -8.58 15.43 0.24
C GLU A 191 -7.89 14.06 0.08
N ILE A 192 -7.05 13.62 1.04
CA ILE A 192 -6.48 12.27 1.04
C ILE A 192 -7.57 11.21 1.28
N GLU A 193 -8.44 11.41 2.26
CA GLU A 193 -9.53 10.47 2.59
C GLU A 193 -10.53 10.32 1.42
N GLN A 194 -11.07 11.43 0.92
CA GLN A 194 -12.16 11.41 -0.08
C GLN A 194 -11.69 11.26 -1.51
N GLN A 195 -10.54 11.85 -1.88
CA GLN A 195 -10.10 11.86 -3.29
C GLN A 195 -9.03 10.79 -3.60
N ARG A 196 -8.40 10.21 -2.58
CA ARG A 196 -7.33 9.21 -2.75
C ARG A 196 -7.69 7.84 -2.17
N LEU A 197 -8.33 7.77 -1.01
CA LEU A 197 -8.70 6.50 -0.36
C LEU A 197 -10.09 5.99 -0.75
N GLN A 198 -11.12 6.82 -0.61
CA GLN A 198 -12.52 6.44 -0.88
C GLN A 198 -12.76 5.84 -2.29
N PRO A 199 -12.11 6.31 -3.39
CA PRO A 199 -12.30 5.74 -4.73
C PRO A 199 -11.86 4.26 -4.86
N PHE A 200 -11.09 3.72 -3.92
CA PHE A 200 -10.78 2.29 -3.90
C PHE A 200 -11.96 1.42 -3.45
N GLY A 201 -13.02 1.99 -2.85
CA GLY A 201 -14.22 1.26 -2.43
C GLY A 201 -13.97 0.26 -1.31
N ASP A 202 -13.05 0.53 -0.39
CA ASP A 202 -12.72 -0.33 0.74
C ASP A 202 -13.02 0.38 2.09
N PRO A 203 -14.18 0.13 2.72
CA PRO A 203 -14.58 0.84 3.93
C PRO A 203 -13.70 0.53 5.15
N ARG A 204 -12.86 -0.51 5.10
CA ARG A 204 -11.89 -0.79 6.17
C ARG A 204 -10.88 0.36 6.31
N THR A 205 -10.66 1.13 5.23
CA THR A 205 -9.78 2.31 5.25
C THR A 205 -10.22 3.35 6.28
N HIS A 206 -11.52 3.68 6.41
CA HIS A 206 -12.01 4.63 7.42
C HIS A 206 -11.68 4.21 8.87
N LEU A 207 -11.43 2.93 9.10
CA LEU A 207 -11.07 2.35 10.40
C LEU A 207 -9.56 2.14 10.57
N ALA A 208 -8.76 2.51 9.57
CA ALA A 208 -7.30 2.55 9.58
C ALA A 208 -6.72 3.97 9.72
N LEU A 209 -7.58 5.00 9.70
CA LEU A 209 -7.20 6.41 9.75
C LEU A 209 -7.29 6.99 11.17
N ALA A 210 -6.16 7.45 11.70
CA ALA A 210 -6.07 8.08 13.02
C ALA A 210 -6.63 9.51 12.97
N ARG A 211 -7.81 9.72 13.56
CA ARG A 211 -8.51 11.02 13.58
C ARG A 211 -8.07 11.96 14.70
N ALA A 212 -6.97 11.65 15.40
CA ALA A 212 -6.44 12.38 16.56
C ALA A 212 -7.47 12.60 17.71
N ALA A 213 -8.29 11.59 18.01
CA ALA A 213 -9.46 11.67 18.89
C ALA A 213 -9.77 10.35 19.62
N LEU A 214 -10.23 10.39 20.88
CA LEU A 214 -10.49 9.23 21.73
C LEU A 214 -11.53 8.25 21.17
N SER A 215 -12.61 8.72 20.54
CA SER A 215 -13.60 7.85 19.88
C SER A 215 -13.19 7.41 18.46
N GLY A 216 -12.10 7.94 17.91
CA GLY A 216 -11.60 7.59 16.58
C GLY A 216 -11.00 6.17 16.50
N PRO A 217 -10.60 5.71 15.31
CA PRO A 217 -9.92 4.43 15.17
C PRO A 217 -8.55 4.47 15.86
N ARG A 218 -8.18 3.34 16.47
CA ARG A 218 -6.88 3.19 17.14
C ARG A 218 -5.78 3.17 16.08
N LEU A 219 -4.79 4.04 16.21
CA LEU A 219 -3.63 4.03 15.32
C LEU A 219 -2.88 2.69 15.45
N SER A 220 -2.57 2.08 14.30
CA SER A 220 -1.68 0.91 14.25
C SER A 220 -0.28 1.28 14.75
N SER A 221 0.32 0.44 15.59
CA SER A 221 1.75 0.54 15.95
C SER A 221 2.69 0.09 14.82
N HIS A 222 2.13 -0.38 13.70
CA HIS A 222 2.83 -0.83 12.50
C HIS A 222 2.43 0.01 11.30
N ALA A 223 3.38 0.30 10.41
CA ALA A 223 3.10 0.89 9.10
C ALA A 223 2.30 -0.10 8.23
N TYR A 224 1.41 0.41 7.39
CA TYR A 224 0.69 -0.42 6.42
C TYR A 224 1.63 -0.76 5.26
N LEU A 225 1.80 -2.05 4.94
CA LEU A 225 2.73 -2.50 3.90
C LEU A 225 1.96 -3.16 2.74
N PRO A 226 2.33 -2.95 1.47
CA PRO A 226 1.56 -3.45 0.32
C PRO A 226 1.34 -4.98 0.34
N ALA A 227 2.32 -5.74 0.82
CA ALA A 227 2.28 -7.20 0.89
C ALA A 227 1.38 -7.77 2.01
N THR A 228 1.04 -6.96 3.02
CA THR A 228 0.25 -7.37 4.20
C THR A 228 -1.00 -6.52 4.43
N LEU A 229 -1.23 -5.52 3.56
CA LEU A 229 -2.25 -4.49 3.70
C LEU A 229 -3.64 -5.06 4.01
N ASP A 230 -4.07 -6.08 3.26
CA ASP A 230 -5.41 -6.65 3.39
C ASP A 230 -5.65 -7.22 4.80
N ALA A 231 -4.70 -7.99 5.31
CA ALA A 231 -4.72 -8.51 6.68
C ALA A 231 -4.63 -7.38 7.74
N GLN A 232 -3.85 -6.33 7.49
CA GLN A 232 -3.76 -5.17 8.39
C GLN A 232 -5.08 -4.37 8.43
N LEU A 233 -5.78 -4.25 7.30
CA LEU A 233 -7.10 -3.62 7.20
C LEU A 233 -8.18 -4.46 7.89
N ASP A 234 -8.16 -5.78 7.74
CA ASP A 234 -9.06 -6.68 8.45
C ASP A 234 -8.83 -6.66 9.97
N VAL A 235 -7.58 -6.58 10.41
CA VAL A 235 -7.24 -6.40 11.83
C VAL A 235 -7.74 -5.05 12.35
N ALA A 236 -7.57 -3.96 11.60
CA ALA A 236 -8.06 -2.63 11.99
C ALA A 236 -9.60 -2.60 12.11
N ALA A 237 -10.29 -3.10 11.09
CA ALA A 237 -11.75 -3.21 11.07
C ALA A 237 -12.28 -4.09 12.23
N SER A 238 -11.72 -5.28 12.41
CA SER A 238 -12.15 -6.22 13.45
C SER A 238 -11.84 -5.70 14.86
N ARG A 239 -10.71 -5.02 15.07
CA ARG A 239 -10.42 -4.36 16.36
C ARG A 239 -11.42 -3.24 16.63
N PHE A 240 -11.71 -2.39 15.65
CA PHE A 240 -12.65 -1.27 15.84
C PHE A 240 -14.07 -1.75 16.15
N VAL A 241 -14.60 -2.69 15.36
CA VAL A 241 -15.96 -3.23 15.51
C VAL A 241 -16.18 -3.91 16.86
N ASN A 242 -15.15 -4.53 17.45
CA ASN A 242 -15.24 -5.22 18.73
C ASN A 242 -14.71 -4.40 19.93
N ASP A 243 -14.34 -3.13 19.73
CA ASP A 243 -13.96 -2.25 20.84
C ASP A 243 -15.21 -1.76 21.58
N VAL A 244 -15.40 -2.27 22.80
CA VAL A 244 -16.56 -1.98 23.67
C VAL A 244 -16.71 -0.52 24.07
N SER A 245 -15.67 0.30 23.96
CA SER A 245 -15.75 1.76 24.19
C SER A 245 -16.29 2.53 22.98
N ARG A 246 -16.34 1.88 21.81
CA ARG A 246 -16.78 2.47 20.52
C ARG A 246 -18.05 1.82 19.99
N ASN A 247 -18.26 0.53 20.27
CA ASN A 247 -19.37 -0.26 19.74
C ASN A 247 -19.85 -1.29 20.79
N ARG A 248 -21.17 -1.40 21.00
CA ARG A 248 -21.79 -2.36 21.93
C ARG A 248 -23.06 -2.95 21.32
N PHE A 249 -23.10 -4.28 21.20
CA PHE A 249 -24.24 -5.03 20.71
C PHE A 249 -25.07 -5.54 21.89
N ASP A 250 -26.22 -4.90 22.15
CA ASP A 250 -27.14 -5.31 23.21
C ASP A 250 -28.29 -6.14 22.61
N ILE A 251 -28.16 -7.45 22.70
CA ILE A 251 -29.15 -8.40 22.16
C ILE A 251 -30.46 -8.34 22.97
N ALA A 252 -30.39 -8.10 24.27
CA ALA A 252 -31.55 -8.07 25.15
C ALA A 252 -32.39 -6.80 24.93
N ALA A 253 -31.73 -5.63 24.86
CA ALA A 253 -32.35 -4.36 24.49
C ALA A 253 -32.55 -4.18 22.97
N ARG A 254 -32.21 -5.20 22.17
CA ARG A 254 -32.35 -5.23 20.70
C ARG A 254 -31.75 -4.00 20.02
N THR A 255 -30.58 -3.54 20.48
CA THR A 255 -29.95 -2.29 20.06
C THR A 255 -28.45 -2.49 19.85
N ALA A 256 -27.94 -2.06 18.69
CA ALA A 256 -26.52 -1.91 18.44
C ALA A 256 -26.14 -0.43 18.63
N PHE A 257 -25.38 -0.15 19.70
CA PHE A 257 -24.76 1.15 19.93
C PHE A 257 -23.44 1.18 19.15
N LEU A 258 -23.27 2.16 18.26
CA LEU A 258 -22.18 2.18 17.29
C LEU A 258 -21.46 3.53 17.29
N SER A 259 -20.19 3.52 16.89
CA SER A 259 -19.46 4.75 16.59
C SER A 259 -20.13 5.49 15.42
N PRO A 260 -20.25 6.83 15.46
CA PRO A 260 -20.84 7.60 14.37
C PRO A 260 -20.00 7.60 13.09
N LEU A 261 -18.81 6.98 13.07
CA LEU A 261 -18.12 6.68 11.79
C LEU A 261 -18.99 5.81 10.86
N PHE A 262 -19.81 4.91 11.41
CA PHE A 262 -20.76 4.10 10.63
C PHE A 262 -21.96 4.91 10.09
N ASP A 263 -22.19 6.11 10.61
CA ASP A 263 -23.17 7.08 10.09
C ASP A 263 -22.53 8.00 9.04
N TRP A 264 -21.38 8.61 9.39
CA TRP A 264 -20.66 9.55 8.51
C TRP A 264 -20.19 8.91 7.19
N HIS A 265 -19.91 7.60 7.21
CA HIS A 265 -19.50 6.81 6.05
C HIS A 265 -20.53 5.70 5.71
N HIS A 266 -21.81 5.89 6.07
CA HIS A 266 -22.87 4.89 5.87
C HIS A 266 -22.89 4.33 4.44
N ALA A 267 -22.81 5.21 3.44
CA ALA A 267 -22.87 4.84 2.03
C ALA A 267 -21.72 3.91 1.60
N ASP A 268 -20.52 4.07 2.17
CA ASP A 268 -19.36 3.23 1.85
C ASP A 268 -19.53 1.81 2.42
N PHE A 269 -19.97 1.70 3.68
CA PHE A 269 -20.27 0.42 4.34
C PHE A 269 -21.46 -0.31 3.69
N GLU A 270 -22.50 0.43 3.30
CA GLU A 270 -23.66 -0.08 2.57
C GLU A 270 -23.26 -0.57 1.17
N ALA A 271 -22.49 0.20 0.39
CA ALA A 271 -22.04 -0.20 -0.94
C ALA A 271 -21.23 -1.52 -0.93
N ALA A 272 -20.46 -1.78 0.12
CA ALA A 272 -19.62 -2.98 0.21
C ALA A 272 -20.38 -4.29 0.56
N THR A 273 -21.59 -4.22 1.12
CA THR A 273 -22.34 -5.42 1.58
C THR A 273 -23.86 -5.39 1.41
N GLY A 274 -24.43 -4.28 0.98
CA GLY A 274 -25.87 -4.01 0.93
C GLY A 274 -26.46 -3.42 2.22
N SER A 275 -25.74 -3.38 3.35
CA SER A 275 -26.20 -2.68 4.58
C SER A 275 -25.11 -2.56 5.66
N VAL A 276 -25.17 -1.53 6.51
CA VAL A 276 -24.24 -1.40 7.66
C VAL A 276 -24.24 -2.65 8.59
N PRO A 277 -25.39 -3.24 8.98
CA PRO A 277 -25.41 -4.49 9.75
C PRO A 277 -24.74 -5.68 9.03
N GLY A 278 -24.92 -5.79 7.70
CA GLY A 278 -24.27 -6.81 6.89
C GLY A 278 -22.75 -6.66 6.83
N TRP A 279 -22.25 -5.42 6.82
CA TRP A 279 -20.82 -5.12 6.93
C TRP A 279 -20.28 -5.47 8.32
N LEU A 280 -20.93 -4.99 9.38
CA LEU A 280 -20.55 -5.28 10.77
C LEU A 280 -20.50 -6.79 11.05
N ALA A 281 -21.46 -7.57 10.54
CA ALA A 281 -21.51 -9.01 10.72
C ALA A 281 -20.29 -9.78 10.15
N ARG A 282 -19.49 -9.18 9.26
CA ARG A 282 -18.22 -9.77 8.81
C ARG A 282 -17.11 -9.67 9.86
N HIS A 283 -17.18 -8.68 10.75
CA HIS A 283 -16.11 -8.31 11.68
C HIS A 283 -16.47 -8.53 13.16
N VAL A 284 -17.75 -8.63 13.52
CA VAL A 284 -18.18 -8.93 14.91
C VAL A 284 -17.75 -10.33 15.33
N ALA A 285 -16.98 -10.41 16.42
CA ALA A 285 -16.43 -11.64 16.96
C ALA A 285 -17.52 -12.54 17.59
N ASP A 286 -18.45 -11.96 18.35
CA ASP A 286 -19.54 -12.69 19.01
C ASP A 286 -20.55 -13.27 17.99
N PRO A 287 -20.74 -14.60 17.93
CA PRO A 287 -21.69 -15.23 17.02
C PRO A 287 -23.15 -14.81 17.27
N ALA A 288 -23.54 -14.52 18.52
CA ALA A 288 -24.93 -14.19 18.85
C ALA A 288 -25.30 -12.78 18.32
N SER A 289 -24.41 -11.82 18.50
CA SER A 289 -24.51 -10.47 17.94
C SER A 289 -24.45 -10.49 16.41
N ARG A 290 -23.58 -11.32 15.83
CA ARG A 290 -23.50 -11.53 14.37
C ARG A 290 -24.84 -12.02 13.79
N ALA A 291 -25.43 -13.05 14.40
CA ALA A 291 -26.74 -13.55 14.01
C ALA A 291 -27.83 -12.47 14.16
N ALA A 292 -27.82 -11.72 15.27
CA ALA A 292 -28.77 -10.64 15.51
C ALA A 292 -28.69 -9.49 14.50
N LEU A 293 -27.49 -9.18 13.98
CA LEU A 293 -27.30 -8.21 12.89
C LEU A 293 -27.88 -8.74 11.56
N LEU A 294 -27.53 -9.97 11.18
CA LEU A 294 -27.97 -10.58 9.92
C LEU A 294 -29.49 -10.83 9.86
N GLU A 295 -30.11 -11.11 11.00
CA GLU A 295 -31.55 -11.29 11.14
C GLU A 295 -32.32 -9.96 11.30
N GLY A 296 -31.64 -8.80 11.26
CA GLY A 296 -32.28 -7.49 11.44
C GLY A 296 -32.89 -7.27 12.83
N ARG A 297 -32.42 -7.98 13.86
CA ARG A 297 -32.99 -7.93 15.21
C ARG A 297 -32.56 -6.71 16.03
N LEU A 298 -31.49 -6.02 15.63
CA LEU A 298 -30.90 -4.88 16.35
C LEU A 298 -31.22 -3.55 15.65
N ALA A 299 -31.80 -2.60 16.38
CA ALA A 299 -31.89 -1.21 15.94
C ALA A 299 -30.54 -0.51 16.08
N LEU A 300 -30.13 0.30 15.10
CA LEU A 300 -28.88 1.06 15.20
C LEU A 300 -29.09 2.35 16.02
N ARG A 301 -28.11 2.66 16.87
CA ARG A 301 -27.99 3.92 17.63
C ARG A 301 -26.54 4.38 17.59
N TYR A 302 -26.30 5.60 17.16
CA TYR A 302 -24.94 6.15 17.15
C TYR A 302 -24.63 6.83 18.48
N LEU A 303 -23.40 6.64 18.95
CA LEU A 303 -22.86 7.25 20.16
C LEU A 303 -22.36 8.67 19.88
N ASP A 304 -22.20 9.47 20.93
CA ASP A 304 -21.42 10.69 20.86
C ASP A 304 -19.95 10.37 20.52
N PHE A 305 -19.28 11.30 19.82
CA PHE A 305 -17.88 11.16 19.45
C PHE A 305 -17.01 12.06 20.33
N ASP A 306 -16.20 11.44 21.16
CA ASP A 306 -15.20 12.10 21.98
C ASP A 306 -14.00 12.54 21.11
N TRP A 307 -13.75 13.85 21.14
CA TRP A 307 -12.71 14.55 20.39
C TRP A 307 -11.46 14.87 21.22
N ASP A 308 -11.42 14.48 22.51
CA ASP A 308 -10.21 14.57 23.32
C ASP A 308 -9.08 13.76 22.69
N LEU A 309 -7.84 14.21 22.88
CA LEU A 309 -6.69 13.67 22.17
C LEU A 309 -6.40 12.20 22.56
N ASN A 310 -6.20 11.32 21.58
CA ASN A 310 -5.86 9.91 21.81
C ASN A 310 -4.37 9.69 22.15
N GLY A 311 -3.80 10.52 23.02
CA GLY A 311 -2.38 10.48 23.32
C GLY A 311 -1.94 11.51 24.35
N SER A 312 -0.66 11.47 24.70
CA SER A 312 0.00 12.44 25.56
C SER A 312 0.77 13.44 24.71
N TYR A 313 0.51 14.73 24.92
CA TYR A 313 1.25 15.83 24.31
C TYR A 313 1.39 16.96 25.32
N THR A 314 2.58 17.12 25.89
CA THR A 314 2.92 18.23 26.81
C THR A 314 3.31 19.49 26.05
N GLY A 315 3.68 19.35 24.77
CA GLY A 315 3.82 20.49 23.86
C GLY A 315 4.99 21.39 24.23
N THR A 316 6.21 20.86 24.20
CA THR A 316 7.40 21.72 24.23
C THR A 316 7.37 22.64 23.02
N ALA A 317 6.98 23.90 23.22
CA ALA A 317 7.11 24.94 22.22
C ALA A 317 8.58 25.08 21.86
N ARG A 318 9.00 24.54 20.70
CA ARG A 318 10.29 24.92 20.14
C ARG A 318 10.17 26.37 19.64
N PRO A 319 11.08 27.26 20.07
CA PRO A 319 11.12 28.64 19.57
C PRO A 319 11.50 28.69 18.08
#